data_AF-A0A9D3RPZ0-F1
#
_entry.id   AF-A0A9D3RPZ0-F1
#
_cell.length_a   1.000
_cell.length_b   1.000
_cell.length_c   1.000
_cell.angle_alpha   90.00
_cell.angle_beta   90.00
_cell.angle_gamma   90.00
#
_symmetry.space_group_name_H-M   'P 1'
#
loop_
_entity.id
_entity.type
_entity.pdbx_description
1 polymer ?
#
loop_
_entity_poly.entity_id
_entity_poly.type
_entity_poly.pdbx_seq_one_letter_code
_entity_poly.pdbx_strand_id
1 'polypeptide(L)'
;MKLALPTPQTGSTAIVPTHLSVRNLLDVDTFSKSDPVVVLYVQGIGTKEWREFGRTEVIDNTLNPDFVRKFVLDFFFEEKQNLRFDVYNVDSRSSNISKHESD
;
A
#
# COMPACT_ATOMS: atom_id res chain seq x y z
N MET A 1 25.52 -8.02 -1.09
CA MET A 1 24.54 -8.36 -2.14
C MET A 1 23.97 -7.05 -2.67
N LYS A 2 24.24 -6.68 -3.92
CA LYS A 2 23.67 -5.48 -4.54
C LYS A 2 22.40 -5.93 -5.26
N LEU A 3 21.23 -5.65 -4.68
CA LEU A 3 19.97 -5.84 -5.39
C LEU A 3 20.03 -4.93 -6.63
N ALA A 4 20.04 -5.53 -7.82
CA ALA A 4 19.91 -4.76 -9.04
C ALA A 4 18.59 -4.00 -8.96
N LEU A 5 18.62 -2.69 -9.22
CA LEU A 5 17.39 -1.95 -9.42
C LEU A 5 16.65 -2.58 -10.61
N PRO A 6 15.32 -2.73 -10.57
CA PRO A 6 14.57 -3.19 -11.72
C PRO A 6 14.93 -2.33 -12.94
N THR A 7 14.96 -2.90 -14.13
CA THR A 7 15.16 -2.13 -15.36
C THR A 7 13.84 -1.45 -15.75
N PRO A 8 13.87 -0.19 -16.22
CA PRO A 8 12.65 0.48 -16.66
C PRO A 8 11.97 -0.31 -17.78
N GLN A 9 10.65 -0.38 -17.74
CA GLN A 9 9.88 -0.95 -18.85
C GLN A 9 9.98 -0.06 -20.09
N THR A 10 9.82 -0.65 -21.28
CA THR A 10 9.82 0.10 -22.55
C THR A 10 8.82 1.26 -22.50
N GLY A 11 9.28 2.48 -22.76
CA GLY A 11 8.49 3.70 -22.68
C GLY A 11 8.54 4.41 -21.31
N SER A 12 9.05 3.76 -20.26
CA SER A 12 9.24 4.41 -18.97
C SER A 12 10.41 5.40 -19.02
N THR A 13 10.19 6.57 -18.43
CA THR A 13 11.15 7.67 -18.36
C THR A 13 12.02 7.60 -17.11
N ALA A 14 11.52 7.00 -16.04
CA ALA A 14 12.21 6.90 -14.77
C ALA A 14 11.64 5.78 -13.90
N ILE A 15 12.45 5.29 -12.97
CA ILE A 15 11.99 4.43 -11.89
C ILE A 15 11.84 5.29 -10.63
N VAL A 16 10.67 5.20 -10.01
CA VAL A 16 10.33 5.99 -8.82
C VAL A 16 10.14 5.04 -7.62
N PRO A 17 11.08 5.04 -6.66
CA PRO A 17 10.87 4.43 -5.36
C PRO A 17 9.93 5.30 -4.52
N THR A 18 8.86 4.70 -4.02
CA THR A 18 7.86 5.35 -3.16
C THR A 18 7.97 4.77 -1.75
N HIS A 19 8.34 5.62 -0.80
CA HIS A 19 8.35 5.31 0.63
C HIS A 19 7.02 5.74 1.24
N LEU A 20 6.56 4.97 2.23
CA LEU A 20 5.28 5.22 2.88
C LEU A 20 5.43 5.27 4.38
N SER A 21 4.69 6.20 4.96
CA SER A 21 4.53 6.38 6.39
C SER A 21 3.11 6.85 6.62
N VAL A 22 2.39 6.24 7.57
CA VAL A 22 1.06 6.71 7.97
C VAL A 22 1.16 7.28 9.38
N ARG A 23 0.36 8.29 9.68
CA ARG A 23 0.39 9.00 10.96
C ARG A 23 -1.01 9.20 11.49
N ASN A 24 -1.12 9.15 12.81
CA ASN A 24 -2.35 9.40 13.55
C ASN A 24 -3.53 8.55 13.03
N LEU A 25 -3.30 7.26 12.83
CA LEU A 25 -4.39 6.33 12.56
C LEU A 25 -5.42 6.41 13.69
N LEU A 26 -6.69 6.30 13.30
CA LEU A 26 -7.78 6.27 14.25
C LEU A 26 -7.59 5.05 15.16
N ASP A 27 -7.55 5.29 16.46
CA ASP A 27 -7.49 4.22 17.46
C ASP A 27 -8.90 3.69 17.69
N VAL A 28 -9.27 2.63 16.96
CA VAL A 28 -10.61 2.03 17.02
C VAL A 28 -10.68 0.92 18.09
N ASP A 29 -9.54 0.52 18.65
CA ASP A 29 -9.42 -0.63 19.54
C ASP A 29 -9.30 -0.21 21.03
N THR A 30 -10.16 -0.75 21.89
CA THR A 30 -10.21 -0.39 23.32
C THR A 30 -9.03 -0.95 24.14
N PHE A 31 -8.32 -1.96 23.62
CA PHE A 31 -7.31 -2.73 24.37
C PHE A 31 -6.00 -3.02 23.59
N SER A 32 -5.83 -2.49 22.38
CA SER A 32 -4.58 -2.53 21.58
C SER A 32 -4.59 -1.41 20.54
N LYS A 33 -3.47 -1.14 19.88
CA LYS A 33 -3.47 -0.30 18.67
C LYS A 33 -3.65 -1.19 17.43
N SER A 34 -3.83 -0.57 16.28
CA SER A 34 -3.91 -1.24 14.98
C SER A 34 -2.60 -1.88 14.52
N ASP A 35 -2.75 -2.86 13.63
CA ASP A 35 -1.71 -3.57 12.89
C ASP A 35 -1.78 -3.14 11.40
N PRO A 36 -1.35 -1.91 11.05
CA PRO A 36 -1.55 -1.36 9.72
C PRO A 36 -0.76 -2.06 8.60
N VAL A 37 -1.41 -2.19 7.45
CA VAL A 37 -0.82 -2.52 6.14
C VAL A 37 -1.35 -1.56 5.07
N VAL A 38 -0.51 -1.19 4.11
CA VAL A 38 -0.92 -0.36 2.96
C VAL A 38 -0.93 -1.20 1.70
N VAL A 39 -2.02 -1.12 0.94
CA VAL A 39 -2.16 -1.71 -0.40
C VAL A 39 -2.13 -0.59 -1.43
N LEU A 40 -1.21 -0.70 -2.39
CA LEU A 40 -1.15 0.19 -3.54
C LEU A 40 -1.94 -0.42 -4.69
N TYR A 41 -2.87 0.36 -5.24
CA TYR A 41 -3.56 0.08 -6.49
C TYR A 41 -3.11 1.05 -7.58
N VAL A 42 -2.93 0.53 -8.79
CA VAL A 42 -2.68 1.30 -10.01
C VAL A 42 -3.89 1.21 -10.92
N GLN A 43 -4.29 2.34 -11.51
CA GLN A 43 -5.38 2.35 -12.48
C GLN A 43 -4.86 1.98 -13.88
N GLY A 44 -5.56 1.09 -14.59
CA GLY A 44 -5.19 0.73 -15.96
C GLY A 44 -5.36 1.91 -16.93
N ILE A 45 -4.40 2.09 -17.85
CA ILE A 45 -4.38 3.19 -18.82
C ILE A 45 -5.65 3.16 -19.67
N GLY A 46 -6.36 4.30 -19.74
CA GLY A 46 -7.61 4.43 -20.50
C GLY A 46 -8.80 3.67 -19.92
N THR A 47 -8.66 3.02 -18.76
CA THR A 47 -9.73 2.26 -18.09
C THR A 47 -10.01 2.85 -16.70
N LYS A 48 -11.16 2.48 -16.11
CA LYS A 48 -11.46 2.78 -14.71
C LYS A 48 -11.03 1.65 -13.74
N GLU A 49 -10.43 0.58 -14.27
CA GLU A 49 -10.10 -0.60 -13.50
C GLU A 49 -8.88 -0.38 -12.60
N TRP A 50 -9.02 -0.75 -11.33
CA TRP A 50 -7.95 -0.71 -10.33
C TRP A 50 -7.36 -2.11 -10.18
N ARG A 51 -6.03 -2.21 -10.25
CA ARG A 51 -5.30 -3.45 -10.03
C ARG A 51 -4.35 -3.30 -8.86
N GLU A 52 -4.31 -4.30 -7.99
CA GLU A 52 -3.36 -4.33 -6.90
C GLU A 52 -1.94 -4.38 -7.46
N PHE A 53 -1.13 -3.39 -7.10
CA PHE A 53 0.30 -3.34 -7.43
C PHE A 53 1.12 -4.11 -6.38
N GLY A 54 0.75 -3.96 -5.11
CA GLY A 54 1.36 -4.72 -4.02
C GLY A 54 0.97 -4.18 -2.65
N ARG A 55 1.52 -4.84 -1.62
CA ARG A 55 1.28 -4.51 -0.21
C ARG A 55 2.59 -4.26 0.53
N THR A 56 2.56 -3.40 1.53
CA THR A 56 3.64 -3.27 2.52
C THR A 56 3.67 -4.49 3.45
N GLU A 57 4.67 -4.55 4.32
CA GLU A 57 4.59 -5.34 5.54
C GLU A 57 3.46 -4.84 6.46
N VAL A 58 3.00 -5.72 7.36
CA VAL A 58 2.16 -5.37 8.50
C VAL A 58 3.08 -4.89 9.62
N ILE A 59 2.75 -3.77 10.26
CA ILE A 59 3.48 -3.29 11.45
C ILE A 59 2.57 -3.42 12.66
N ASP A 60 2.98 -4.21 13.64
CA ASP A 60 2.20 -4.53 14.84
C ASP A 60 2.04 -3.31 15.78
N ASN A 61 0.83 -3.13 16.30
CA ASN A 61 0.49 -2.28 17.43
C ASN A 61 1.00 -0.84 17.32
N THR A 62 0.70 -0.17 16.20
CA THR A 62 1.09 1.23 15.96
C THR A 62 0.03 2.04 15.23
N LEU A 63 -0.11 3.32 15.63
CA LEU A 63 -0.91 4.31 14.91
C LEU A 63 -0.08 5.18 13.97
N ASN A 64 1.25 4.97 13.96
CA ASN A 64 2.21 5.76 13.21
C ASN A 64 3.23 4.86 12.50
N PRO A 65 2.81 3.97 11.59
CA PRO A 65 3.72 3.03 10.92
C PRO A 65 4.70 3.74 9.98
N ASP A 66 5.94 3.26 10.00
CA ASP A 66 6.99 3.57 9.02
C ASP A 66 7.33 2.29 8.25
N PHE A 67 6.92 2.22 6.98
CA PHE A 67 7.12 1.03 6.17
C PHE A 67 8.51 1.02 5.53
N VAL A 68 9.21 -0.09 5.67
CA VAL A 68 10.51 -0.37 5.07
C VAL A 68 10.35 -0.76 3.61
N ARG A 69 9.28 -1.51 3.28
CA ARG A 69 9.02 -1.89 1.89
C ARG A 69 8.69 -0.66 1.06
N LYS A 70 9.36 -0.57 -0.09
CA LYS A 70 9.14 0.48 -1.08
C LYS A 70 8.35 -0.08 -2.24
N PHE A 71 7.45 0.72 -2.79
CA PHE A 71 6.91 0.46 -4.12
C PHE A 71 7.87 1.03 -5.15
N VAL A 72 8.21 0.26 -6.16
CA VAL A 72 9.14 0.68 -7.22
C VAL A 72 8.35 0.73 -8.52
N LEU A 73 7.98 1.93 -8.95
CA LEU A 73 7.07 2.17 -10.07
C LEU A 73 7.84 2.64 -11.29
N ASP A 74 7.42 2.18 -12.47
CA ASP A 74 7.79 2.80 -13.74
C ASP A 74 6.98 4.10 -13.92
N PHE A 75 7.66 5.20 -14.17
CA PHE A 75 7.05 6.49 -14.49
C PHE A 75 7.02 6.73 -15.99
N PHE A 76 5.89 7.18 -16.51
CA PHE A 76 5.66 7.47 -17.92
C PHE A 76 5.21 8.93 -18.04
N PHE A 77 6.09 9.81 -18.54
CA PHE A 77 5.84 11.26 -18.53
C PHE A 77 4.64 11.69 -19.39
N GLU A 78 4.28 10.89 -20.39
CA GLU A 78 3.18 11.16 -21.33
C GLU A 78 1.81 10.74 -20.78
N GLU A 79 1.77 10.05 -19.64
CA GLU A 79 0.56 9.42 -19.13
C GLU A 79 0.16 9.93 -17.74
N LYS A 80 -1.15 10.07 -17.51
CA LYS A 80 -1.69 10.27 -16.17
C LYS A 80 -1.74 8.94 -15.43
N GLN A 81 -0.81 8.75 -14.48
CA GLN A 81 -0.72 7.53 -13.67
C GLN A 81 -1.45 7.71 -12.33
N ASN A 82 -2.68 7.19 -12.22
CA ASN A 82 -3.45 7.28 -10.97
C ASN A 82 -3.03 6.17 -10.00
N LEU A 83 -2.67 6.59 -8.78
CA LEU A 83 -2.30 5.72 -7.66
C LEU A 83 -3.34 5.85 -6.54
N ARG A 84 -3.75 4.72 -5.95
CA ARG A 84 -4.61 4.69 -4.76
C ARG A 84 -3.93 3.88 -3.67
N PHE A 85 -3.83 4.45 -2.47
CA PHE A 85 -3.25 3.82 -1.30
C PHE A 85 -4.36 3.56 -0.29
N ASP A 86 -4.69 2.30 -0.07
CA ASP A 86 -5.69 1.88 0.90
C ASP A 86 -4.99 1.34 2.14
N VAL A 87 -5.36 1.84 3.33
CA VAL A 87 -4.79 1.40 4.62
C VAL A 87 -5.78 0.45 5.27
N TYR A 88 -5.30 -0.72 5.68
CA TYR A 88 -6.09 -1.73 6.38
C TYR A 88 -5.50 -2.03 7.76
N ASN A 89 -6.36 -2.34 8.72
CA ASN A 89 -5.98 -2.93 9.99
C ASN A 89 -6.04 -4.46 9.86
N VAL A 90 -4.94 -5.17 10.11
CA VAL A 90 -4.91 -6.63 10.09
C VAL A 90 -5.16 -7.14 11.50
N ASP A 91 -6.42 -7.36 11.89
CA ASP A 91 -6.73 -7.84 13.24
C ASP A 91 -6.09 -9.20 13.53
N SER A 92 -5.07 -9.21 14.38
CA SER A 92 -4.43 -10.44 14.89
C SER A 92 -5.33 -11.29 15.80
N ARG A 93 -6.53 -10.80 16.17
CA ARG A 93 -7.43 -11.44 17.14
C ARG A 93 -8.71 -12.08 16.58
N SER A 94 -8.96 -12.06 15.27
CA SER A 94 -10.14 -12.71 14.70
C SER A 94 -9.81 -14.05 14.05
N SER A 95 -9.87 -15.13 14.84
CA SER A 95 -10.16 -16.47 14.29
C SER A 95 -11.62 -16.60 13.84
N ASN A 96 -12.32 -15.50 13.54
CA ASN A 96 -13.69 -15.48 13.04
C ASN A 96 -13.87 -14.31 12.05
N ILE A 97 -13.76 -14.63 10.76
CA ILE A 97 -14.06 -13.75 9.61
C ILE A 97 -15.59 -13.70 9.39
N SER A 98 -16.35 -13.35 10.42
CA SER A 98 -17.79 -13.14 10.28
C SER A 98 -18.27 -12.01 11.17
N LYS A 99 -17.99 -10.78 10.73
CA LYS A 99 -18.86 -9.61 10.88
C LYS A 99 -18.14 -8.38 10.32
N HIS A 100 -18.41 -8.10 9.05
CA HIS A 100 -18.61 -6.73 8.64
C HIS A 100 -19.73 -6.72 7.60
N GLU A 101 -20.96 -6.86 8.09
CA GLU A 101 -22.12 -6.37 7.35
C GLU A 101 -22.28 -4.88 7.67
N SER A 102 -22.43 -4.11 6.60
CA SER A 102 -23.20 -2.88 6.42
C SER A 102 -23.36 -1.90 7.59
N ASP A 103 -22.87 -0.68 7.38
CA ASP A 103 -23.66 0.57 7.49
C ASP A 103 -23.19 1.57 6.44
#